data_AF-A0A0F8W1A3-F1
#
_entry.id   AF-A0A0F8W1A3-F1
#
_cell.length_a   1.000
_cell.length_b   1.000
_cell.length_c   1.000
_cell.angle_alpha   90.00
_cell.angle_beta   90.00
_cell.angle_gamma   90.00
#
_symmetry.space_group_name_H-M   'P 1'
#
loop_
_entity.id
_entity.type
_entity.pdbx_description
1 polymer ?
#
loop_
_entity_poly.entity_id
_entity_poly.type
_entity_poly.pdbx_seq_one_letter_code
_entity_poly.pdbx_strand_id
1 'polypeptide(L)'
;MKKPVAYKDPSEKFWAEDPFDIYLPTPGFVSDFILATRGMATPTIFSVWVALFMLSTAIKREAWFKWFPDPIYPNLYVIFVAPPKICAKSVSARLGGQILSVFPDSIDDLGLQTKKRITISKAKITPEAISSLLTVPYVAIPGGKGIIRVKLYPQVCFLVSELGTFLGKQLYNVGLIDRLTNLYDCADDEDDTLSRGIKHFENVYVTLLGATTAESLTNTLPEEAFGGGFMSRVILVWQEKSTRIYPMPKEVHGSPTLEILAQRLAWIATHTQGEYVFEEKAQKAYEEWFFEHHSMLEKEEYEKRKEMLYRFDIHLLKV
;
A
#
# COMPACT_ATOMS: atom_id res chain seq x y z
N MET A 1 22.52 6.62 -1.49
CA MET A 1 21.13 6.87 -1.00
C MET A 1 21.05 8.16 -0.18
N LYS A 2 19.91 8.88 -0.18
CA LYS A 2 19.71 10.11 0.63
C LYS A 2 18.75 9.82 1.78
N LYS A 3 19.14 10.16 3.01
CA LYS A 3 18.24 10.12 4.17
C LYS A 3 17.03 11.05 3.91
N PRO A 4 15.79 10.65 4.27
CA PRO A 4 14.68 11.57 4.33
C PRO A 4 15.06 12.75 5.24
N VAL A 5 15.00 13.95 4.69
CA VAL A 5 15.23 15.19 5.45
C VAL A 5 13.93 15.96 5.45
N ALA A 6 13.71 16.71 6.53
CA ALA A 6 12.56 17.58 6.66
C ALA A 6 12.47 18.50 5.43
N TYR A 7 11.30 18.49 4.79
CA TYR A 7 10.97 19.44 3.77
C TYR A 7 10.97 20.87 4.34
N LYS A 8 11.48 21.83 3.56
CA LYS A 8 11.36 23.26 3.85
C LYS A 8 10.27 23.82 2.98
N ASP A 9 9.25 24.43 3.59
CA ASP A 9 8.14 25.05 2.85
C ASP A 9 8.64 25.90 1.69
N PRO A 10 8.04 25.80 0.48
CA PRO A 10 8.54 26.55 -0.65
C PRO A 10 8.23 28.02 -0.43
N SER A 11 9.09 28.88 -0.97
CA SER A 11 8.92 30.33 -0.91
C SER A 11 7.63 30.80 -1.61
N GLU A 12 7.13 30.04 -2.58
CA GLU A 12 5.89 30.33 -3.32
C GLU A 12 4.93 29.14 -3.27
N LYS A 13 3.81 29.29 -2.57
CA LYS A 13 2.71 28.33 -2.53
C LYS A 13 1.61 28.78 -3.51
N PHE A 14 1.37 27.99 -4.56
CA PHE A 14 0.31 28.27 -5.55
C PHE A 14 -0.90 27.31 -5.43
N TRP A 15 -0.84 26.34 -4.52
CA TRP A 15 -1.92 25.39 -4.29
C TRP A 15 -2.85 25.85 -3.18
N ALA A 16 -4.11 25.40 -3.26
CA ALA A 16 -5.03 25.50 -2.14
C ALA A 16 -4.67 24.47 -1.05
N GLU A 17 -4.94 24.85 0.21
CA GLU A 17 -4.95 23.91 1.31
C GLU A 17 -6.13 22.95 1.18
N ASP A 18 -5.89 21.70 1.56
CA ASP A 18 -6.87 20.63 1.58
C ASP A 18 -7.26 20.32 3.03
N PRO A 19 -8.51 19.91 3.32
CA PRO A 19 -8.94 19.61 4.70
C PRO A 19 -8.05 18.60 5.41
N PHE A 20 -7.42 17.67 4.68
CA PHE A 20 -6.55 16.66 5.27
C PHE A 20 -5.11 17.13 5.53
N ASP A 21 -4.79 18.40 5.20
CA ASP A 21 -3.46 18.97 5.44
C ASP A 21 -3.12 19.09 6.93
N ILE A 22 -4.14 19.25 7.78
CA ILE A 22 -3.95 19.38 9.23
C ILE A 22 -3.49 18.06 9.89
N TYR A 23 -3.67 16.93 9.22
CA TYR A 23 -3.31 15.61 9.71
C TYR A 23 -1.95 15.12 9.17
N LEU A 24 -1.21 15.98 8.47
CA LEU A 24 0.07 15.58 7.92
C LEU A 24 1.09 15.34 9.04
N PRO A 25 1.88 14.25 8.94
CA PRO A 25 2.90 13.97 9.92
C PRO A 25 4.02 15.01 9.84
N THR A 26 4.90 14.97 10.83
CA THR A 26 6.13 15.77 10.79
C THR A 26 6.94 15.52 9.50
N PRO A 27 7.78 16.48 9.08
CA PRO A 27 8.47 16.40 7.80
C PRO A 27 9.26 15.10 7.59
N GLY A 28 8.95 14.40 6.50
CA GLY A 28 9.57 13.15 6.07
C GLY A 28 9.05 12.67 4.71
N PHE A 29 9.23 11.39 4.40
CA PHE A 29 8.88 10.84 3.08
C PHE A 29 7.41 11.06 2.68
N VAL A 30 6.47 10.93 3.64
CA VAL A 30 5.05 11.16 3.39
C VAL A 30 4.79 12.61 2.99
N SER A 31 5.27 13.58 3.77
CA SER A 31 5.11 15.01 3.43
C SER A 31 5.83 15.40 2.14
N ASP A 32 6.99 14.79 1.86
CA ASP A 32 7.76 15.00 0.64
C ASP A 32 6.99 14.59 -0.62
N PHE A 33 6.37 13.39 -0.58
CA PHE A 33 5.56 12.89 -1.68
C PHE A 33 4.30 13.74 -1.89
N ILE A 34 3.66 14.17 -0.80
CA ILE A 34 2.49 15.04 -0.86
C ILE A 34 2.86 16.36 -1.53
N LEU A 35 3.99 16.95 -1.14
CA LEU A 35 4.48 18.15 -1.77
C LEU A 35 4.77 17.96 -3.26
N ALA A 36 5.46 16.88 -3.64
CA ALA A 36 5.73 16.57 -5.06
C ALA A 36 4.44 16.41 -5.88
N THR A 37 3.31 16.13 -5.24
CA THR A 37 1.99 16.00 -5.87
C THR A 37 1.07 17.22 -5.69
N ARG A 38 1.49 18.29 -4.99
CA ARG A 38 0.67 19.50 -4.73
C ARG A 38 0.23 20.23 -5.99
N GLY A 39 1.07 20.22 -7.01
CA GLY A 39 0.77 20.82 -8.31
C GLY A 39 -0.11 19.97 -9.23
N MET A 40 -0.57 18.81 -8.75
CA MET A 40 -1.55 17.95 -9.41
C MET A 40 -2.94 18.13 -8.79
N ALA A 41 -4.00 17.80 -9.54
CA ALA A 41 -5.37 17.85 -9.04
C ALA A 41 -5.72 16.73 -8.03
N THR A 42 -4.72 16.04 -7.50
CA THR A 42 -4.90 14.95 -6.52
C THR A 42 -5.09 15.53 -5.11
N PRO A 43 -6.18 15.20 -4.41
CA PRO A 43 -6.39 15.57 -3.00
C PRO A 43 -5.28 15.05 -2.08
N THR A 44 -5.04 15.73 -0.96
CA THR A 44 -4.00 15.35 0.01
C THR A 44 -4.16 13.91 0.49
N ILE A 45 -5.39 13.50 0.83
CA ILE A 45 -5.66 12.17 1.37
C ILE A 45 -5.20 11.03 0.44
N PHE A 46 -5.39 11.16 -0.88
CA PHE A 46 -4.91 10.15 -1.83
C PHE A 46 -3.39 10.12 -1.88
N SER A 47 -2.72 11.27 -1.88
CA SER A 47 -1.26 11.29 -1.85
C SER A 47 -0.68 10.72 -0.56
N VAL A 48 -1.30 10.96 0.60
CA VAL A 48 -0.92 10.35 1.88
C VAL A 48 -0.96 8.82 1.76
N TRP A 49 -2.09 8.27 1.31
CA TRP A 49 -2.25 6.82 1.20
C TRP A 49 -1.37 6.18 0.12
N VAL A 50 -1.04 6.89 -0.96
CA VAL A 50 -0.01 6.41 -1.90
C VAL A 50 1.37 6.37 -1.23
N ALA A 51 1.73 7.39 -0.44
CA ALA A 51 3.01 7.40 0.26
C ALA A 51 3.13 6.26 1.28
N LEU A 52 2.09 6.06 2.11
CA LEU A 52 2.01 4.95 3.07
C LEU A 52 2.04 3.59 2.37
N PHE A 53 1.32 3.45 1.25
CA PHE A 53 1.37 2.26 0.42
C PHE A 53 2.78 1.98 -0.10
N MET A 54 3.51 3.00 -0.60
CA MET A 54 4.88 2.82 -1.06
C MET A 54 5.82 2.36 0.07
N LEU A 55 5.68 2.93 1.28
CA LEU A 55 6.44 2.53 2.46
C LEU A 55 6.19 1.06 2.79
N SER A 56 4.92 0.67 2.89
CA SER A 56 4.46 -0.71 3.07
C SER A 56 5.13 -1.66 2.05
N THR A 57 4.97 -1.38 0.76
CA THR A 57 5.50 -2.24 -0.31
C THR A 57 7.03 -2.31 -0.35
N ALA A 58 7.74 -1.26 0.06
CA ALA A 58 9.21 -1.22 0.05
C ALA A 58 9.85 -1.88 1.30
N ILE A 59 9.21 -1.73 2.47
CA ILE A 59 9.67 -2.27 3.75
C ILE A 59 9.36 -3.78 3.84
N LYS A 60 8.20 -4.23 3.36
CA LYS A 60 7.81 -5.65 3.32
C LYS A 60 7.69 -6.24 4.73
N ARG A 61 8.09 -7.51 4.90
CA ARG A 61 8.13 -8.21 6.21
C ARG A 61 9.35 -7.83 7.06
N GLU A 62 10.19 -6.93 6.59
CA GLU A 62 11.43 -6.58 7.31
C GLU A 62 11.15 -5.73 8.56
N ALA A 63 10.02 -5.02 8.58
CA ALA A 63 9.49 -4.39 9.79
C ALA A 63 8.19 -5.07 10.21
N TRP A 64 7.99 -5.20 11.51
CA TRP A 64 6.82 -5.87 12.07
C TRP A 64 6.48 -5.33 13.46
N PHE A 65 5.21 -5.43 13.83
CA PHE A 65 4.74 -5.17 15.18
C PHE A 65 4.55 -6.50 15.89
N LYS A 66 5.03 -6.60 17.13
CA LYS A 66 4.80 -7.79 17.93
C LYS A 66 3.33 -7.92 18.27
N TRP A 67 2.75 -9.04 17.86
CA TRP A 67 1.36 -9.37 18.12
C TRP A 67 1.25 -10.88 18.39
N PHE A 68 0.35 -11.27 19.28
CA PHE A 68 0.16 -12.68 19.63
C PHE A 68 -1.05 -13.24 18.86
N PRO A 69 -0.95 -14.46 18.27
CA PRO A 69 0.23 -15.33 18.24
C PRO A 69 1.27 -14.97 17.19
N ASP A 70 0.86 -14.25 16.13
CA ASP A 70 1.70 -13.92 14.98
C ASP A 70 1.92 -12.41 14.85
N PRO A 71 3.10 -11.97 14.38
CA PRO A 71 3.39 -10.55 14.21
C PRO A 71 2.51 -9.89 13.14
N ILE A 72 2.22 -8.61 13.31
CA ILE A 72 1.55 -7.79 12.30
C ILE A 72 2.61 -7.20 11.37
N TYR A 73 2.41 -7.39 10.07
CA TYR A 73 3.24 -6.77 9.03
C TYR A 73 2.51 -5.58 8.40
N PRO A 74 3.24 -4.58 7.87
CA PRO A 74 2.64 -3.33 7.40
C PRO A 74 1.97 -3.46 6.03
N ASN A 75 1.53 -4.64 5.59
CA ASN A 75 0.94 -4.83 4.26
C ASN A 75 -0.43 -4.16 4.15
N LEU A 76 -0.61 -3.34 3.12
CA LEU A 76 -1.83 -2.54 2.93
C LEU A 76 -2.60 -2.96 1.67
N TYR A 77 -3.92 -3.11 1.82
CA TYR A 77 -4.88 -3.08 0.73
C TYR A 77 -5.66 -1.76 0.79
N VAL A 78 -5.50 -0.93 -0.22
CA VAL A 78 -6.07 0.43 -0.28
C VAL A 78 -6.87 0.56 -1.55
N ILE A 79 -8.10 1.09 -1.46
CA ILE A 79 -8.93 1.38 -2.64
C ILE A 79 -9.40 2.82 -2.58
N PHE A 80 -9.06 3.58 -3.62
CA PHE A 80 -9.49 4.95 -3.80
C PHE A 80 -10.86 5.02 -4.45
N VAL A 81 -11.80 5.68 -3.78
CA VAL A 81 -13.18 5.88 -4.25
C VAL A 81 -13.38 7.37 -4.51
N ALA A 82 -13.50 7.74 -5.79
CA ALA A 82 -13.81 9.11 -6.18
C ALA A 82 -14.51 9.14 -7.54
N PRO A 83 -15.28 10.20 -7.84
CA PRO A 83 -15.75 10.46 -9.20
C PRO A 83 -14.60 10.44 -10.23
N PRO A 84 -14.87 10.07 -11.50
CA PRO A 84 -13.86 10.10 -12.54
C PRO A 84 -13.40 11.55 -12.80
N LYS A 85 -12.13 11.71 -13.19
CA LYS A 85 -11.51 12.98 -13.62
C LYS A 85 -11.34 14.08 -12.54
N ILE A 86 -12.18 14.13 -11.51
CA ILE A 86 -12.18 15.22 -10.50
C ILE A 86 -10.95 15.15 -9.59
N CYS A 87 -10.62 13.98 -9.04
CA CYS A 87 -9.61 13.85 -7.98
C CYS A 87 -8.26 13.29 -8.46
N ALA A 88 -8.03 13.17 -9.77
CA ALA A 88 -6.79 12.65 -10.39
C ALA A 88 -6.16 11.42 -9.69
N LYS A 89 -6.98 10.53 -9.11
CA LYS A 89 -6.55 9.42 -8.25
C LYS A 89 -5.51 8.50 -8.88
N SER A 90 -5.71 8.15 -10.16
CA SER A 90 -4.80 7.28 -10.90
C SER A 90 -3.46 7.93 -11.25
N VAL A 91 -3.35 9.26 -11.21
CA VAL A 91 -2.10 9.98 -11.49
C VAL A 91 -1.11 9.80 -10.34
N SER A 92 -1.56 10.04 -9.11
CA SER A 92 -0.72 9.85 -7.92
C SER A 92 -0.34 8.37 -7.72
N ALA A 93 -1.28 7.45 -7.91
CA ALA A 93 -0.99 6.00 -7.86
C ALA A 93 0.05 5.58 -8.92
N ARG A 94 -0.02 6.13 -10.14
CA ARG A 94 0.97 5.87 -11.20
C ARG A 94 2.36 6.41 -10.82
N LEU A 95 2.43 7.61 -10.26
CA LEU A 95 3.70 8.18 -9.77
C LEU A 95 4.31 7.30 -8.68
N GLY A 96 3.50 6.85 -7.72
CA GLY A 96 3.96 5.94 -6.68
C GLY A 96 4.48 4.61 -7.26
N GLY A 97 3.77 4.04 -8.25
CA GLY A 97 4.22 2.86 -8.96
C GLY A 97 5.52 3.04 -9.75
N GLN A 98 5.77 4.24 -10.30
CA GLN A 98 7.05 4.56 -10.94
C GLN A 98 8.18 4.59 -9.91
N ILE A 99 7.98 5.27 -8.77
CA ILE A 99 8.97 5.30 -7.68
C ILE A 99 9.27 3.87 -7.18
N LEU A 100 8.25 3.05 -6.96
CA LEU A 100 8.41 1.65 -6.54
C LEU A 100 9.19 0.80 -7.56
N SER A 101 9.11 1.12 -8.85
CA SER A 101 9.85 0.39 -9.88
C SER A 101 11.34 0.74 -9.94
N VAL A 102 11.71 1.98 -9.56
CA VAL A 102 13.09 2.49 -9.73
C VAL A 102 13.86 2.68 -8.42
N PHE A 103 13.19 2.70 -7.26
CA PHE A 103 13.90 2.85 -5.97
C PHE A 103 14.99 1.78 -5.73
N PRO A 104 14.87 0.50 -6.15
CA PRO A 104 15.93 -0.46 -5.91
C PRO A 104 17.22 -0.08 -6.65
N ASP A 105 17.11 0.64 -7.78
CA ASP A 105 18.27 1.09 -8.56
C ASP A 105 19.09 2.17 -7.82
N SER A 106 18.53 2.75 -6.75
CA SER A 106 19.24 3.66 -5.84
C SER A 106 20.03 2.95 -4.72
N ILE A 107 20.01 1.61 -4.68
CA ILE A 107 20.72 0.78 -3.69
C ILE A 107 22.04 0.28 -4.30
N ASP A 108 23.16 0.63 -3.67
CA ASP A 108 24.50 0.30 -4.17
C ASP A 108 24.85 -1.20 -3.99
N ASP A 109 24.38 -1.84 -2.93
CA ASP A 109 24.58 -3.27 -2.69
C ASP A 109 23.68 -4.10 -3.61
N LEU A 110 24.29 -4.87 -4.53
CA LEU A 110 23.57 -5.65 -5.53
C LEU A 110 22.66 -6.73 -4.93
N GLY A 111 23.04 -7.30 -3.77
CA GLY A 111 22.25 -8.30 -3.06
C GLY A 111 20.97 -7.71 -2.47
N LEU A 112 21.09 -6.57 -1.78
CA LEU A 112 19.98 -5.80 -1.23
C LEU A 112 19.11 -5.23 -2.35
N GLN A 113 19.71 -4.65 -3.39
CA GLN A 113 18.97 -4.20 -4.58
C GLN A 113 18.10 -5.32 -5.14
N THR A 114 18.66 -6.51 -5.32
CA THR A 114 17.96 -7.68 -5.84
C THR A 114 16.81 -8.10 -4.92
N LYS A 115 17.02 -8.15 -3.59
CA LYS A 115 15.98 -8.43 -2.60
C LYS A 115 14.90 -7.35 -2.53
N LYS A 116 15.24 -6.10 -2.86
CA LYS A 116 14.33 -4.96 -2.81
C LYS A 116 13.50 -4.76 -4.09
N ARG A 117 13.81 -5.45 -5.19
CA ARG A 117 12.91 -5.48 -6.36
C ARG A 117 11.52 -5.99 -5.96
N ILE A 118 10.50 -5.45 -6.63
CA ILE A 118 9.08 -5.72 -6.34
C ILE A 118 8.42 -6.17 -7.64
N THR A 119 7.66 -7.25 -7.59
CA THR A 119 6.81 -7.68 -8.70
C THR A 119 5.54 -6.83 -8.69
N ILE A 120 5.45 -5.88 -9.64
CA ILE A 120 4.29 -5.00 -9.78
C ILE A 120 3.37 -5.53 -10.88
N SER A 121 2.16 -5.94 -10.52
CA SER A 121 1.12 -6.33 -11.47
C SER A 121 0.08 -5.21 -11.63
N LYS A 122 -0.19 -4.84 -12.89
CA LYS A 122 -1.14 -3.76 -13.25
C LYS A 122 -2.39 -4.25 -13.99
N ALA A 123 -2.49 -5.56 -14.23
CA ALA A 123 -3.48 -6.15 -15.13
C ALA A 123 -4.41 -7.11 -14.40
N LYS A 124 -5.48 -7.52 -15.11
CA LYS A 124 -6.39 -8.60 -14.69
C LYS A 124 -5.57 -9.85 -14.37
N ILE A 125 -5.74 -10.39 -13.17
CA ILE A 125 -5.03 -11.59 -12.72
C ILE A 125 -6.03 -12.68 -12.34
N THR A 126 -5.71 -13.92 -12.66
CA THR A 126 -6.44 -15.10 -12.18
C THR A 126 -5.76 -15.65 -10.92
N PRO A 127 -6.44 -16.45 -10.09
CA PRO A 127 -5.82 -17.11 -8.94
C PRO A 127 -4.52 -17.87 -9.29
N GLU A 128 -4.49 -18.57 -10.42
CA GLU A 128 -3.33 -19.35 -10.88
C GLU A 128 -2.15 -18.45 -11.27
N ALA A 129 -2.45 -17.27 -11.81
CA ALA A 129 -1.44 -16.28 -12.12
C ALA A 129 -0.86 -15.67 -10.83
N ILE A 130 -1.66 -15.48 -9.77
CA ILE A 130 -1.14 -15.09 -8.45
C ILE A 130 -0.15 -16.14 -7.94
N SER A 131 -0.52 -17.42 -7.94
CA SER A 131 0.37 -18.49 -7.50
C SER A 131 1.67 -18.60 -8.31
N SER A 132 1.61 -18.22 -9.59
CA SER A 132 2.81 -18.14 -10.43
C SER A 132 3.72 -16.97 -10.03
N LEU A 133 3.14 -15.82 -9.65
CA LEU A 133 3.90 -14.67 -9.12
C LEU A 133 4.48 -14.92 -7.72
N LEU A 134 3.85 -15.79 -6.93
CA LEU A 134 4.29 -16.19 -5.59
C LEU A 134 5.32 -17.33 -5.60
N THR A 135 5.68 -17.87 -6.76
CA THR A 135 6.71 -18.92 -6.80
C THR A 135 8.09 -18.30 -6.49
N VAL A 136 8.80 -18.84 -5.50
CA VAL A 136 10.09 -18.34 -4.95
C VAL A 136 11.25 -18.60 -5.93
N PRO A 137 11.80 -17.59 -6.62
CA PRO A 137 12.98 -17.80 -7.47
C PRO A 137 14.28 -17.57 -6.68
N TYR A 138 15.33 -18.27 -7.08
CA TYR A 138 16.71 -17.86 -6.76
C TYR A 138 17.27 -17.07 -7.93
N VAL A 139 17.91 -15.95 -7.64
CA VAL A 139 18.62 -15.14 -8.64
C VAL A 139 20.11 -15.27 -8.42
N ALA A 140 20.84 -15.63 -9.48
CA ALA A 140 22.30 -15.64 -9.51
C ALA A 140 22.80 -14.22 -9.83
N ILE A 141 23.58 -13.63 -8.92
CA ILE A 141 24.20 -12.32 -9.11
C ILE A 141 25.74 -12.43 -9.07
N PRO A 142 26.48 -11.57 -9.80
CA PRO A 142 27.93 -11.47 -9.66
C PRO A 142 28.31 -11.04 -8.24
N GLY A 143 29.23 -11.77 -7.62
CA GLY A 143 29.90 -11.42 -6.38
C GLY A 143 31.41 -11.33 -6.61
N GLY A 144 32.12 -10.61 -5.74
CA GLY A 144 33.56 -10.33 -5.91
C GLY A 144 34.48 -11.57 -6.05
N LYS A 145 34.01 -12.77 -5.73
CA LYS A 145 34.72 -14.06 -5.93
C LYS A 145 33.84 -15.17 -6.54
N GLY A 146 32.80 -14.84 -7.32
CA GLY A 146 31.97 -15.86 -7.99
C GLY A 146 30.50 -15.45 -8.14
N ILE A 147 29.61 -16.43 -8.17
CA ILE A 147 28.16 -16.21 -8.26
C ILE A 147 27.54 -16.36 -6.87
N ILE A 148 26.79 -15.37 -6.43
CA ILE A 148 25.99 -15.43 -5.20
C ILE A 148 24.54 -15.76 -5.60
N ARG A 149 23.94 -16.75 -4.94
CA ARG A 149 22.52 -17.05 -5.09
C ARG A 149 21.72 -16.28 -4.05
N VAL A 150 20.84 -15.40 -4.49
CA VAL A 150 19.93 -14.63 -3.63
C VAL A 150 18.56 -15.29 -3.68
N LYS A 151 18.06 -15.75 -2.52
CA LYS A 151 16.66 -16.18 -2.36
C LYS A 151 15.77 -14.95 -2.43
N LEU A 152 14.77 -14.96 -3.32
CA LEU A 152 13.73 -13.93 -3.35
C LEU A 152 12.47 -14.46 -2.68
N TYR A 153 11.82 -13.61 -1.88
CA TYR A 153 10.56 -13.95 -1.25
C TYR A 153 9.37 -13.51 -2.12
N PRO A 154 8.21 -14.19 -2.01
CA PRO A 154 7.07 -13.94 -2.85
C PRO A 154 6.34 -12.67 -2.44
N GLN A 155 6.68 -11.59 -3.14
CA GLN A 155 6.27 -10.23 -2.84
C GLN A 155 5.61 -9.60 -4.06
N VAL A 156 4.31 -9.33 -3.94
CA VAL A 156 3.50 -8.84 -5.07
C VAL A 156 2.81 -7.53 -4.68
N CYS A 157 2.92 -6.56 -5.58
CA CYS A 157 2.22 -5.29 -5.50
C CYS A 157 1.20 -5.21 -6.63
N PHE A 158 -0.08 -5.19 -6.29
CA PHE A 158 -1.16 -4.97 -7.25
C PHE A 158 -1.43 -3.48 -7.36
N LEU A 159 -1.19 -2.89 -8.52
CA LEU A 159 -1.52 -1.50 -8.84
C LEU A 159 -2.65 -1.48 -9.87
N VAL A 160 -3.89 -1.40 -9.39
CA VAL A 160 -5.09 -1.59 -10.20
C VAL A 160 -5.75 -0.25 -10.49
N SER A 161 -5.67 0.22 -11.73
CA SER A 161 -6.31 1.48 -12.14
C SER A 161 -7.82 1.38 -12.28
N GLU A 162 -8.35 0.19 -12.53
CA GLU A 162 -9.78 -0.10 -12.68
C GLU A 162 -10.17 -1.35 -11.89
N LEU A 163 -10.67 -1.16 -10.67
CA LEU A 163 -11.03 -2.25 -9.77
C LEU A 163 -12.02 -3.26 -10.40
N GLY A 164 -12.96 -2.76 -11.22
CA GLY A 164 -13.93 -3.56 -11.98
C GLY A 164 -13.33 -4.71 -12.77
N THR A 165 -12.18 -4.46 -13.41
CA THR A 165 -11.49 -5.45 -14.24
C THR A 165 -10.75 -6.50 -13.42
N PHE A 166 -10.37 -6.15 -12.18
CA PHE A 166 -9.58 -6.98 -11.27
C PHE A 166 -10.45 -7.82 -10.32
N LEU A 167 -11.58 -7.29 -9.84
CA LEU A 167 -12.49 -7.96 -8.90
C LEU A 167 -13.89 -8.22 -9.48
N GLY A 168 -14.05 -8.21 -10.81
CA GLY A 168 -15.35 -8.44 -11.44
C GLY A 168 -16.01 -9.75 -11.01
N LYS A 169 -17.34 -9.81 -11.05
CA LYS A 169 -18.16 -10.95 -10.59
C LYS A 169 -17.70 -12.33 -11.10
N GLN A 170 -17.18 -12.39 -12.33
CA GLN A 170 -16.61 -13.63 -12.89
C GLN A 170 -15.37 -14.13 -12.13
N LEU A 171 -14.54 -13.23 -11.63
CA LEU A 171 -13.33 -13.55 -10.87
C LEU A 171 -13.63 -13.88 -9.40
N TYR A 172 -14.72 -13.35 -8.86
CA TYR A 172 -15.24 -13.79 -7.55
C TYR A 172 -15.60 -15.28 -7.58
N ASN A 173 -16.33 -15.70 -8.61
CA ASN A 173 -16.79 -17.08 -8.76
C ASN A 173 -15.67 -18.13 -8.92
N VAL A 174 -14.42 -17.70 -9.10
CA VAL A 174 -13.24 -18.57 -9.20
C VAL A 174 -12.31 -18.46 -7.98
N GLY A 175 -12.75 -17.82 -6.89
CA GLY A 175 -12.02 -17.82 -5.61
C GLY A 175 -10.93 -16.75 -5.46
N LEU A 176 -10.88 -15.73 -6.33
CA LEU A 176 -9.85 -14.68 -6.25
C LEU A 176 -9.94 -13.84 -4.97
N ILE A 177 -11.16 -13.50 -4.53
CA ILE A 177 -11.37 -12.69 -3.32
C ILE A 177 -10.95 -13.46 -2.07
N ASP A 178 -11.28 -14.74 -1.98
CA ASP A 178 -10.85 -15.61 -0.88
C ASP A 178 -9.32 -15.73 -0.85
N ARG A 179 -8.70 -15.91 -2.02
CA ARG A 179 -7.24 -15.94 -2.15
C ARG A 179 -6.60 -14.63 -1.67
N LEU A 180 -7.10 -13.47 -2.10
CA LEU A 180 -6.59 -12.17 -1.64
C LEU A 180 -6.79 -11.95 -0.15
N THR A 181 -7.90 -12.44 0.40
CA THR A 181 -8.22 -12.40 1.83
C THR A 181 -7.20 -13.19 2.65
N ASN A 182 -6.87 -14.42 2.21
CA ASN A 182 -5.87 -15.26 2.87
C ASN A 182 -4.46 -14.66 2.79
N LEU A 183 -4.09 -14.13 1.61
CA LEU A 183 -2.77 -13.52 1.39
C LEU A 183 -2.54 -12.25 2.24
N TYR A 184 -3.61 -11.58 2.68
CA TYR A 184 -3.51 -10.37 3.50
C TYR A 184 -2.92 -10.64 4.89
N ASP A 185 -3.21 -11.81 5.47
CA ASP A 185 -2.75 -12.13 6.82
C ASP A 185 -1.26 -12.55 6.83
N CYS A 186 -0.60 -12.60 5.66
CA CYS A 186 0.83 -12.91 5.51
C CYS A 186 1.25 -14.25 6.15
N ALA A 187 0.33 -15.21 6.26
CA ALA A 187 0.66 -16.58 6.63
C ALA A 187 1.52 -17.23 5.51
N ASP A 188 2.28 -18.26 5.89
CA ASP A 188 2.81 -19.18 4.89
C ASP A 188 1.63 -19.91 4.23
N ASP A 189 1.77 -20.18 2.94
CA ASP A 189 0.63 -20.56 2.09
C ASP A 189 0.99 -21.77 1.23
N GLU A 190 -0.01 -22.59 0.91
CA GLU A 190 0.15 -23.77 0.07
C GLU A 190 -0.88 -23.73 -1.05
N ASP A 191 -0.44 -24.07 -2.26
CA ASP A 191 -1.34 -24.23 -3.41
C ASP A 191 -1.18 -25.63 -3.98
N ASP A 192 -2.20 -26.45 -3.74
CA ASP A 192 -2.29 -27.80 -4.28
C ASP A 192 -2.99 -27.77 -5.63
N THR A 193 -2.19 -27.81 -6.69
CA THR A 193 -2.71 -27.91 -8.05
C THR A 193 -2.59 -29.35 -8.53
N LEU A 194 -3.76 -29.98 -8.77
CA LEU A 194 -3.94 -31.36 -9.27
C LEU A 194 -3.01 -31.75 -10.45
N SER A 195 -2.49 -30.77 -11.20
CA SER A 195 -1.64 -30.98 -12.39
C SER A 195 -0.15 -30.64 -12.21
N ARG A 196 0.27 -29.91 -11.16
CA ARG A 196 1.66 -29.42 -11.01
C ARG A 196 2.31 -29.71 -9.66
N GLY A 197 1.62 -30.42 -8.76
CA GLY A 197 2.10 -30.75 -7.42
C GLY A 197 1.92 -29.59 -6.42
N ILE A 198 2.18 -29.88 -5.15
CA ILE A 198 2.02 -28.94 -4.03
C ILE A 198 3.12 -27.87 -4.11
N LYS A 199 2.71 -26.59 -4.13
CA LYS A 199 3.63 -25.46 -4.02
C LYS A 199 3.53 -24.84 -2.64
N HIS A 200 4.65 -24.76 -1.94
CA HIS A 200 4.75 -24.04 -0.67
C HIS A 200 5.28 -22.62 -0.91
N PHE A 201 4.61 -21.63 -0.32
CA PHE A 201 4.95 -20.22 -0.39
C PHE A 201 5.28 -19.73 1.02
N GLU A 202 6.56 -19.52 1.29
CA GLU A 202 7.04 -18.97 2.55
C GLU A 202 7.16 -17.44 2.48
N ASN A 203 6.90 -16.76 3.59
CA ASN A 203 7.10 -15.32 3.73
C ASN A 203 6.34 -14.49 2.68
N VAL A 204 5.12 -14.89 2.38
CA VAL A 204 4.21 -14.18 1.47
C VAL A 204 3.97 -12.76 1.96
N TYR A 205 4.01 -11.81 1.02
CA TYR A 205 3.67 -10.41 1.30
C TYR A 205 2.99 -9.77 0.09
N VAL A 206 1.71 -9.44 0.24
CA VAL A 206 0.89 -8.87 -0.83
C VAL A 206 0.39 -7.51 -0.42
N THR A 207 0.49 -6.56 -1.35
CA THR A 207 -0.09 -5.22 -1.22
C THR A 207 -0.97 -4.93 -2.42
N LEU A 208 -2.03 -4.15 -2.21
CA LEU A 208 -2.98 -3.79 -3.26
C LEU A 208 -3.31 -2.31 -3.18
N LEU A 209 -3.16 -1.58 -4.28
CA LEU A 209 -3.66 -0.22 -4.44
C LEU A 209 -4.59 -0.19 -5.65
N GLY A 210 -5.87 0.03 -5.39
CA GLY A 210 -6.93 0.09 -6.37
C GLY A 210 -7.53 1.48 -6.50
N ALA A 211 -8.19 1.74 -7.62
CA ALA A 211 -9.01 2.92 -7.83
C ALA A 211 -10.35 2.54 -8.47
N THR A 212 -11.42 3.19 -8.01
CA THR A 212 -12.79 2.97 -8.49
C THR A 212 -13.68 4.21 -8.29
N THR A 213 -14.91 4.14 -8.79
CA THR A 213 -16.00 5.08 -8.46
C THR A 213 -16.95 4.41 -7.47
N ALA A 214 -17.74 5.19 -6.73
CA ALA A 214 -18.70 4.63 -5.78
C ALA A 214 -19.70 3.68 -6.48
N GLU A 215 -20.25 4.11 -7.62
CA GLU A 215 -21.15 3.30 -8.45
C GLU A 215 -20.49 2.02 -8.97
N SER A 216 -19.26 2.11 -9.49
CA SER A 216 -18.55 0.93 -10.00
C SER A 216 -18.20 -0.05 -8.89
N LEU A 217 -17.87 0.43 -7.69
CA LEU A 217 -17.60 -0.43 -6.53
C LEU A 217 -18.82 -1.29 -6.19
N THR A 218 -19.99 -0.66 -6.04
CA THR A 218 -21.26 -1.35 -5.74
C THR A 218 -21.66 -2.33 -6.84
N ASN A 219 -21.43 -1.98 -8.11
CA ASN A 219 -21.81 -2.85 -9.23
C ASN A 219 -20.84 -4.02 -9.46
N THR A 220 -19.57 -3.85 -9.07
CA THR A 220 -18.51 -4.85 -9.30
C THR A 220 -18.47 -5.90 -8.21
N LEU A 221 -18.52 -5.47 -6.95
CA LEU A 221 -18.34 -6.37 -5.82
C LEU A 221 -19.66 -7.08 -5.47
N PRO A 222 -19.64 -8.41 -5.33
CA PRO A 222 -20.80 -9.15 -4.84
C PRO A 222 -21.08 -8.81 -3.37
N GLU A 223 -22.33 -8.96 -2.91
CA GLU A 223 -22.72 -8.65 -1.52
C GLU A 223 -21.91 -9.48 -0.51
N GLU A 224 -21.57 -10.71 -0.89
CA GLU A 224 -20.77 -11.64 -0.13
C GLU A 224 -19.33 -11.14 0.10
N ALA A 225 -18.78 -10.29 -0.77
CA ALA A 225 -17.45 -9.70 -0.54
C ALA A 225 -17.46 -8.70 0.63
N PHE A 226 -18.61 -8.08 0.91
CA PHE A 226 -18.79 -7.18 2.05
C PHE A 226 -18.83 -7.95 3.37
N GLY A 227 -19.47 -9.13 3.42
CA GLY A 227 -19.53 -9.99 4.60
C GLY A 227 -18.40 -11.02 4.73
N GLY A 228 -17.73 -11.38 3.64
CA GLY A 228 -16.71 -12.44 3.56
C GLY A 228 -15.33 -12.06 4.11
N GLY A 229 -15.21 -10.93 4.82
CA GLY A 229 -13.97 -10.50 5.46
C GLY A 229 -12.91 -9.89 4.53
N PHE A 230 -13.13 -9.84 3.21
CA PHE A 230 -12.25 -9.11 2.30
C PHE A 230 -12.32 -7.61 2.57
N MET A 231 -13.54 -7.05 2.61
CA MET A 231 -13.72 -5.60 2.77
C MET A 231 -13.21 -5.06 4.11
N SER A 232 -13.22 -5.88 5.18
CA SER A 232 -12.63 -5.49 6.47
C SER A 232 -11.10 -5.36 6.38
N ARG A 233 -10.44 -5.99 5.41
CA ARG A 233 -8.99 -5.89 5.17
C ARG A 233 -8.62 -4.75 4.22
N VAL A 234 -9.61 -4.06 3.65
CA VAL A 234 -9.40 -2.99 2.66
C VAL A 234 -9.66 -1.63 3.28
N ILE A 235 -8.68 -0.74 3.14
CA ILE A 235 -8.80 0.66 3.51
C ILE A 235 -9.46 1.41 2.35
N LEU A 236 -10.74 1.73 2.51
CA LEU A 236 -11.49 2.57 1.58
C LEU A 236 -11.18 4.04 1.83
N VAL A 237 -10.52 4.68 0.86
CA VAL A 237 -10.22 6.12 0.91
C VAL A 237 -11.16 6.82 -0.04
N TRP A 238 -12.10 7.58 0.51
CA TRP A 238 -13.12 8.27 -0.27
C TRP A 238 -12.87 9.77 -0.30
N GLN A 239 -12.99 10.37 -1.49
CA GLN A 239 -12.97 11.82 -1.67
C GLN A 239 -13.80 12.22 -2.89
N GLU A 240 -14.84 13.02 -2.68
CA GLU A 240 -15.75 13.45 -3.75
C GLU A 240 -15.15 14.54 -4.64
N LYS A 241 -14.45 15.51 -4.04
CA LYS A 241 -13.96 16.73 -4.70
C LYS A 241 -12.51 17.00 -4.37
N SER A 242 -11.81 17.67 -5.28
CA SER A 242 -10.47 18.18 -5.03
C SER A 242 -10.52 19.68 -4.81
N THR A 243 -9.86 20.17 -3.75
CA THR A 243 -9.58 21.61 -3.54
C THR A 243 -8.54 22.13 -4.53
N ARG A 244 -7.76 21.22 -5.13
CA ARG A 244 -6.68 21.51 -6.06
C ARG A 244 -7.20 21.44 -7.49
N ILE A 245 -7.67 22.57 -8.00
CA ILE A 245 -8.20 22.69 -9.36
C ILE A 245 -7.23 23.54 -10.18
N TYR A 246 -6.51 22.90 -11.09
CA TYR A 246 -5.57 23.57 -11.98
C TYR A 246 -5.99 23.38 -13.43
N PRO A 247 -6.06 24.46 -14.24
CA PRO A 247 -6.25 24.32 -15.68
C PRO A 247 -5.06 23.60 -16.34
N MET A 248 -3.86 23.81 -15.79
CA MET A 248 -2.63 23.13 -16.18
C MET A 248 -1.88 22.73 -14.91
N PRO A 249 -1.73 21.42 -14.62
CA PRO A 249 -0.86 20.95 -13.55
C PRO A 249 0.57 21.46 -13.75
N LYS A 250 1.24 21.82 -12.65
CA LYS A 250 2.61 22.36 -12.68
C LYS A 250 3.48 21.64 -11.66
N GLU A 251 4.78 21.56 -11.93
CA GLU A 251 5.72 21.10 -10.92
C GLU A 251 5.80 22.11 -9.77
N VAL A 252 5.97 21.62 -8.55
CA VAL A 252 6.21 22.48 -7.40
C VAL A 252 7.69 22.78 -7.32
N HIS A 253 8.06 24.05 -7.49
CA HIS A 253 9.45 24.47 -7.41
C HIS A 253 10.00 24.18 -6.01
N GLY A 254 11.17 23.55 -5.94
CA GLY A 254 11.78 23.11 -4.67
C GLY A 254 11.20 21.81 -4.08
N SER A 255 10.21 21.18 -4.71
CA SER A 255 9.75 19.86 -4.29
C SER A 255 10.77 18.75 -4.62
N PRO A 256 10.81 17.65 -3.84
CA PRO A 256 11.63 16.49 -4.16
C PRO A 256 11.26 15.91 -5.53
N THR A 257 12.27 15.70 -6.37
CA THR A 257 12.09 15.00 -7.65
C THR A 257 11.79 13.52 -7.42
N LEU A 258 11.31 12.83 -8.46
CA LEU A 258 11.10 11.37 -8.44
C LEU A 258 12.38 10.63 -8.02
N GLU A 259 13.54 11.05 -8.52
CA GLU A 259 14.84 10.49 -8.16
C GLU A 259 15.15 10.67 -6.66
N ILE A 260 14.90 11.85 -6.11
CA ILE A 260 15.11 12.10 -4.67
C ILE A 260 14.16 11.24 -3.83
N LEU A 261 12.90 11.12 -4.24
CA LEU A 261 11.91 10.26 -3.56
C LEU A 261 12.34 8.79 -3.62
N ALA A 262 12.81 8.32 -4.78
CA ALA A 262 13.34 6.96 -4.94
C ALA A 262 14.56 6.71 -4.04
N GLN A 263 15.50 7.65 -3.97
CA GLN A 263 16.67 7.56 -3.08
C GLN A 263 16.28 7.55 -1.59
N ARG A 264 15.25 8.30 -1.21
CA ARG A 264 14.71 8.34 0.17
C ARG A 264 13.97 7.06 0.52
N LEU A 265 13.15 6.54 -0.40
CA LEU A 265 12.46 5.26 -0.22
C LEU A 265 13.46 4.11 -0.11
N ALA A 266 14.52 4.10 -0.93
CA ALA A 266 15.61 3.15 -0.84
C ALA A 266 16.34 3.20 0.49
N TRP A 267 16.61 4.42 1.00
CA TRP A 267 17.19 4.60 2.32
C TRP A 267 16.29 3.99 3.41
N ILE A 268 15.00 4.34 3.42
CA ILE A 268 14.04 3.80 4.40
C ILE A 268 13.97 2.28 4.31
N ALA A 269 13.76 1.74 3.11
CA ALA A 269 13.62 0.30 2.90
C ALA A 269 14.85 -0.49 3.37
N THR A 270 16.05 0.10 3.34
CA THR A 270 17.30 -0.57 3.76
C THR A 270 17.66 -0.34 5.23
N HIS A 271 17.06 0.65 5.89
CA HIS A 271 17.36 1.02 7.28
C HIS A 271 16.21 0.76 8.27
N THR A 272 15.06 0.30 7.79
CA THR A 272 13.91 -0.07 8.61
C THR A 272 13.82 -1.59 8.70
N GLN A 273 14.31 -2.15 9.81
CA GLN A 273 14.32 -3.60 10.06
C GLN A 273 14.01 -3.90 11.53
N GLY A 274 13.25 -4.97 11.78
CA GLY A 274 12.93 -5.48 13.10
C GLY A 274 11.57 -5.03 13.65
N GLU A 275 11.39 -5.27 14.94
CA GLU A 275 10.20 -4.89 15.69
C GLU A 275 10.12 -3.37 15.82
N TYR A 276 8.98 -2.77 15.47
CA TYR A 276 8.65 -1.42 15.92
C TYR A 276 7.81 -1.49 17.19
N VAL A 277 8.07 -0.56 18.10
CA VAL A 277 7.43 -0.48 19.41
C VAL A 277 6.80 0.88 19.57
N PHE A 278 5.69 0.93 20.32
CA PHE A 278 5.09 2.19 20.68
C PHE A 278 6.00 2.98 21.63
N GLU A 279 6.05 4.29 21.43
CA GLU A 279 6.38 5.20 22.52
C GLU A 279 5.22 5.20 23.53
N GLU A 280 5.50 5.42 24.82
CA GLU A 280 4.50 5.36 25.90
C GLU A 280 3.26 6.23 25.62
N LYS A 281 3.47 7.46 25.13
CA LYS A 281 2.37 8.36 24.73
C LYS A 281 1.54 7.82 23.56
N ALA A 282 2.16 7.09 22.63
CA ALA A 282 1.52 6.55 21.45
C ALA A 282 0.70 5.32 21.80
N GLN A 283 1.23 4.46 22.68
CA GLN A 283 0.49 3.33 23.24
C GLN A 283 -0.76 3.81 23.97
N LYS A 284 -0.63 4.81 24.85
CA LYS A 284 -1.78 5.36 25.58
C LYS A 284 -2.85 5.93 24.64
N ALA A 285 -2.44 6.70 23.62
CA ALA A 285 -3.36 7.25 22.63
C ALA A 285 -4.06 6.13 21.82
N TYR A 286 -3.33 5.06 21.47
CA TYR A 286 -3.90 3.90 20.78
C TYR A 286 -4.92 3.18 21.65
N GLU A 287 -4.60 2.92 22.93
CA GLU A 287 -5.52 2.27 23.87
C GLU A 287 -6.80 3.08 24.09
N GLU A 288 -6.67 4.39 24.31
CA GLU A 288 -7.82 5.30 24.45
C GLU A 288 -8.71 5.28 23.19
N TRP A 289 -8.10 5.44 22.01
CA TRP A 289 -8.81 5.37 20.73
C TRP A 289 -9.46 4.00 20.51
N PHE A 290 -8.77 2.91 20.87
CA PHE A 290 -9.26 1.54 20.67
C PHE A 290 -10.56 1.31 21.43
N PHE A 291 -10.61 1.67 22.72
CA PHE A 291 -11.82 1.50 23.52
C PHE A 291 -12.96 2.40 23.04
N GLU A 292 -12.66 3.66 22.68
CA GLU A 292 -13.65 4.58 22.12
C GLU A 292 -14.25 4.04 20.81
N HIS A 293 -13.38 3.57 19.90
CA HIS A 293 -13.79 2.97 18.63
C HIS A 293 -14.66 1.73 18.85
N HIS A 294 -14.28 0.84 19.76
CA HIS A 294 -15.07 -0.36 20.06
C HIS A 294 -16.45 -0.02 20.64
N SER A 295 -16.52 0.93 21.58
CA SER A 295 -17.81 1.41 22.11
C SER A 295 -18.67 2.10 21.05
N MET A 296 -18.06 2.78 20.07
CA MET A 296 -18.77 3.34 18.94
C MET A 296 -19.40 2.25 18.06
N LEU A 297 -18.68 1.15 17.79
CA LEU A 297 -19.16 0.06 16.95
C LEU A 297 -20.38 -0.66 17.52
N GLU A 298 -20.61 -0.64 18.84
CA GLU A 298 -21.77 -1.24 19.48
C GLU A 298 -23.09 -0.48 19.24
N LYS A 299 -23.02 0.76 18.74
CA LYS A 299 -24.22 1.57 18.47
C LYS A 299 -24.92 1.11 17.20
N GLU A 300 -26.26 1.05 17.24
CA GLU A 300 -27.11 0.60 16.12
C GLU A 300 -26.86 1.37 14.80
N GLU A 301 -26.46 2.64 14.88
CA GLU A 301 -26.16 3.47 13.70
C GLU A 301 -24.99 2.96 12.84
N TYR A 302 -24.12 2.12 13.42
CA TYR A 302 -22.96 1.52 12.73
C TYR A 302 -23.20 0.09 12.27
N GLU A 303 -24.33 -0.55 12.59
CA GLU A 303 -24.53 -1.98 12.36
C GLU A 303 -24.32 -2.38 10.88
N LYS A 304 -24.75 -1.54 9.94
CA LYS A 304 -24.56 -1.77 8.48
C LYS A 304 -23.12 -1.61 7.98
N ARG A 305 -22.24 -0.98 8.76
CA ARG A 305 -20.84 -0.68 8.39
C ARG A 305 -19.82 -1.34 9.32
N LYS A 306 -20.30 -1.97 10.39
CA LYS A 306 -19.51 -2.56 11.47
C LYS A 306 -18.43 -3.51 10.95
N GLU A 307 -18.81 -4.37 10.00
CA GLU A 307 -17.90 -5.35 9.37
C GLU A 307 -16.67 -4.71 8.73
N MET A 308 -16.83 -3.55 8.10
CA MET A 308 -15.70 -2.82 7.49
C MET A 308 -14.84 -2.09 8.53
N LEU A 309 -15.41 -1.73 9.68
CA LEU A 309 -14.76 -0.91 10.68
C LEU A 309 -14.05 -1.73 11.77
N TYR A 310 -14.37 -3.03 11.92
CA TYR A 310 -13.80 -3.88 12.98
C TYR A 310 -12.28 -3.97 12.95
N ARG A 311 -11.67 -3.96 11.76
CA ARG A 311 -10.20 -4.13 11.61
C ARG A 311 -9.44 -2.81 11.58
N PHE A 312 -10.09 -1.67 11.85
CA PHE A 312 -9.41 -0.37 11.84
C PHE A 312 -8.31 -0.30 12.89
N ASP A 313 -8.46 -1.02 14.00
CA ASP A 313 -7.45 -1.22 15.01
C ASP A 313 -6.17 -1.85 14.44
N ILE A 314 -6.29 -2.91 13.66
CA ILE A 314 -5.17 -3.59 13.00
C ILE A 314 -4.62 -2.71 11.87
N HIS A 315 -5.48 -2.04 11.10
CA HIS A 315 -5.03 -1.13 10.05
C HIS A 315 -4.17 -0.01 10.61
N LEU A 316 -4.58 0.58 11.73
CA LEU A 316 -3.82 1.64 12.40
C LEU A 316 -2.43 1.16 12.83
N LEU A 317 -2.30 -0.08 13.29
CA LEU A 317 -0.99 -0.66 13.65
C LEU A 317 -0.06 -0.88 12.45
N LYS A 318 -0.58 -0.87 11.21
CA LYS A 318 0.19 -1.11 9.98
C LYS A 318 0.74 0.16 9.32
N VAL A 319 0.29 1.35 9.73
CA VAL A 319 0.66 2.65 9.16
C VAL A 319 1.52 3.50 10.07
#